data_AF-T1CGZ5-F1
#
_entry.id   AF-T1CGZ5-F1
#
_cell.length_a   1.000
_cell.length_b   1.000
_cell.length_c   1.000
_cell.angle_alpha   90.00
_cell.angle_beta   90.00
_cell.angle_gamma   90.00
#
_symmetry.space_group_name_H-M   'P 1'
#
loop_
_entity.id
_entity.type
_entity.pdbx_description
1 polymer ?
#
loop_
_entity_poly.entity_id
_entity_poly.type
_entity_poly.pdbx_seq_one_letter_code
_entity_poly.pdbx_strand_id
1 'polypeptide(L)'
;MGKFLEGAATDGADIYFFQELAEAASRARGRLVIVGILHQAFEQYASRLGREARDEWGKIHGRFSDVPLIAGVDEVIDLLGRAIVTDQGHSETAQSVEAIAKSIRSRRPGTPADFAVRLDKCWPLHPITAVVLGPMSRRRFGQNERSVFGFLASAEPGGFQDFLRAEPAATHELFGPDRFWDYLRIN
;
A
#
# COMPACT_ATOMS: atom_id res chain seq x y z
N MET A 1 -10.39 9.40 -13.20
CA MET A 1 -9.54 9.95 -14.29
C MET A 1 -8.94 8.87 -15.18
N GLY A 2 -8.47 7.73 -14.65
CA GLY A 2 -7.87 6.65 -15.47
C GLY A 2 -8.73 6.17 -16.65
N LYS A 3 -10.04 5.96 -16.48
CA LYS A 3 -10.94 5.56 -17.58
C LYS A 3 -11.01 6.58 -18.73
N PHE A 4 -10.85 7.88 -18.46
CA PHE A 4 -10.82 8.91 -19.49
C PHE A 4 -9.49 8.89 -20.26
N LEU A 5 -8.38 8.61 -19.58
CA LEU A 5 -7.10 8.37 -20.25
C LEU A 5 -7.18 7.08 -21.09
N GLU A 6 -7.74 6.01 -20.55
CA GLU A 6 -7.93 4.76 -21.31
C GLU A 6 -8.83 4.97 -22.53
N GLY A 7 -9.96 5.68 -22.38
CA GLY A 7 -10.81 6.06 -23.51
C GLY A 7 -10.08 6.94 -24.53
N ALA A 8 -9.21 7.86 -24.09
CA ALA A 8 -8.41 8.67 -24.99
C ALA A 8 -7.33 7.86 -25.75
N ALA A 9 -6.79 6.83 -25.10
CA ALA A 9 -5.79 5.95 -25.70
C ALA A 9 -6.40 4.88 -26.63
N THR A 10 -7.61 4.41 -26.35
CA THR A 10 -8.21 3.24 -27.03
C THR A 10 -9.36 3.61 -27.96
N ASP A 11 -10.22 4.53 -27.52
CA ASP A 11 -11.47 4.89 -28.20
C ASP A 11 -11.37 6.24 -28.93
N GLY A 12 -10.18 6.86 -28.93
CA GLY A 12 -9.93 8.16 -29.55
C GLY A 12 -10.62 9.33 -28.85
N ALA A 13 -11.01 9.16 -27.58
CA ALA A 13 -11.54 10.27 -26.79
C ALA A 13 -10.50 11.39 -26.65
N ASP A 14 -10.96 12.62 -26.44
CA ASP A 14 -10.08 13.77 -26.52
C ASP A 14 -9.22 13.94 -25.26
N ILE A 15 -7.91 13.71 -25.40
CA ILE A 15 -6.91 13.94 -24.34
C ILE A 15 -6.79 15.43 -23.99
N TYR A 16 -7.21 16.33 -24.89
CA TYR A 16 -7.19 17.79 -24.70
C TYR A 16 -7.97 18.23 -23.47
N PHE A 17 -8.98 17.47 -23.05
CA PHE A 17 -9.69 17.70 -21.79
C PHE A 17 -8.74 17.85 -20.59
N PHE A 18 -7.67 17.04 -20.52
CA PHE A 18 -6.70 17.11 -19.43
C PHE A 18 -5.83 18.36 -19.52
N GLN A 19 -5.55 18.85 -20.73
CA GLN A 19 -4.88 20.13 -20.92
C GLN A 19 -5.76 21.27 -20.43
N GLU A 20 -7.03 21.32 -20.85
CA GLU A 20 -7.97 22.35 -20.40
C GLU A 20 -8.11 22.37 -18.88
N LEU A 21 -8.15 21.18 -18.26
CA LEU A 21 -8.22 21.01 -16.83
C LEU A 21 -6.99 21.60 -16.11
N ALA A 22 -5.79 21.25 -16.57
CA ALA A 22 -4.54 21.77 -16.00
C ALA A 22 -4.43 23.30 -16.18
N GLU A 23 -4.83 23.80 -17.35
CA GLU A 23 -4.80 25.23 -17.64
C GLU A 23 -5.85 26.01 -16.83
N ALA A 24 -7.03 25.44 -16.60
CA ALA A 24 -8.06 26.04 -15.76
C ALA A 24 -7.59 26.18 -14.30
N ALA A 25 -6.90 25.16 -13.77
CA ALA A 25 -6.27 25.25 -12.45
C ALA A 25 -5.18 26.34 -12.41
N SER A 26 -4.29 26.36 -13.41
CA SER A 26 -3.16 27.31 -13.48
C SER A 26 -3.62 28.76 -13.61
N ARG A 27 -4.70 29.02 -14.36
CA ARG A 27 -5.26 30.37 -14.57
C ARG A 27 -6.27 30.80 -13.51
N ALA A 28 -6.63 29.94 -12.57
CA ALA A 28 -7.62 30.26 -11.55
C ALA A 28 -7.11 31.43 -10.68
N ARG A 29 -7.93 32.48 -10.53
CA ARG A 29 -7.62 33.61 -9.64
C ARG A 29 -7.77 33.26 -8.14
N GLY A 30 -8.31 32.07 -7.84
CA GLY A 30 -8.47 31.53 -6.49
C GLY A 30 -7.60 30.28 -6.27
N ARG A 31 -7.84 29.57 -5.16
CA ARG A 31 -7.11 28.33 -4.83
C ARG A 31 -7.82 27.12 -5.44
N LEU A 32 -7.56 26.85 -6.73
CA LEU A 32 -8.02 25.64 -7.39
C LEU A 32 -6.88 24.62 -7.43
N VAL A 33 -7.08 23.47 -6.77
CA VAL A 33 -6.14 22.34 -6.80
C VAL A 33 -6.88 21.14 -7.39
N ILE A 34 -6.26 20.48 -8.35
CA ILE A 34 -6.81 19.30 -9.02
C ILE A 34 -5.94 18.11 -8.67
N VAL A 35 -6.54 17.11 -8.01
CA VAL A 35 -5.86 15.88 -7.61
C VAL A 35 -6.42 14.72 -8.41
N GLY A 36 -5.58 14.13 -9.26
CA GLY A 36 -5.91 12.94 -10.02
C GLY A 36 -5.41 11.67 -9.34
N ILE A 37 -6.31 10.71 -9.12
CA ILE A 37 -5.95 9.36 -8.66
C ILE A 37 -6.00 8.42 -9.87
N LEU A 38 -4.84 7.85 -10.20
CA LEU A 38 -4.64 6.97 -11.35
C LEU A 38 -4.20 5.57 -10.89
N HIS A 39 -4.61 4.53 -11.62
CA HIS A 39 -4.21 3.15 -11.32
C HIS A 39 -2.79 2.80 -11.80
N GLN A 40 -2.30 3.55 -12.77
CA GLN A 40 -0.96 3.47 -13.31
C GLN A 40 -0.48 4.88 -13.65
N ALA A 41 0.82 5.07 -13.86
CA ALA A 41 1.36 6.37 -14.25
C ALA A 41 0.72 6.86 -15.56
N PHE A 42 0.57 8.17 -15.71
CA PHE A 42 -0.10 8.79 -16.86
C PHE A 42 0.48 8.28 -18.20
N GLU A 43 1.81 8.19 -18.30
CA GLU A 43 2.51 7.75 -19.50
C GLU A 43 2.22 6.30 -19.88
N GLN A 44 1.85 5.44 -18.92
CA GLN A 44 1.61 4.02 -19.19
C GLN A 44 0.33 3.80 -20.02
N TYR A 45 -0.65 4.70 -19.94
CA TYR A 45 -1.84 4.67 -20.80
C TYR A 45 -1.50 4.94 -22.28
N ALA A 46 -0.48 5.77 -22.54
CA ALA A 46 -0.04 6.09 -23.90
C ALA A 46 0.92 5.04 -24.50
N SER A 47 1.31 4.01 -23.73
CA SER A 47 2.38 3.06 -24.10
C SER A 47 2.14 2.33 -25.43
N ARG A 48 0.88 2.16 -25.85
CA ARG A 48 0.48 1.52 -27.11
C ARG A 48 0.26 2.49 -28.28
N LEU A 49 0.26 3.79 -28.03
CA LEU A 49 0.04 4.81 -29.06
C LEU A 49 1.26 4.98 -29.98
N GLY A 50 1.06 5.57 -31.15
CA GLY A 50 2.14 6.00 -32.04
C GLY A 50 3.01 7.11 -31.42
N ARG A 51 4.19 7.35 -32.00
CA ARG A 51 5.18 8.29 -31.43
C ARG A 51 4.64 9.72 -31.30
N GLU A 52 4.01 10.26 -32.34
CA GLU A 52 3.45 11.61 -32.33
C GLU A 52 2.39 11.79 -31.23
N ALA A 53 1.50 10.81 -31.07
CA ALA A 53 0.50 10.84 -30.01
C ALA A 53 1.14 10.75 -28.61
N ARG A 54 2.19 9.93 -28.41
CA ARG A 54 2.92 9.90 -27.13
C ARG A 54 3.59 11.23 -26.82
N ASP A 55 4.14 11.91 -27.83
CA ASP A 55 4.79 13.22 -27.64
C ASP A 55 3.76 14.29 -27.22
N GLU A 56 2.56 14.29 -27.81
CA GLU A 56 1.45 15.17 -27.36
C GLU A 56 1.01 14.84 -25.93
N TRP A 57 0.86 13.56 -25.61
CA TRP A 57 0.56 13.12 -24.25
C TRP A 57 1.63 13.53 -23.24
N GLY A 58 2.91 13.44 -23.61
CA GLY A 58 4.02 13.90 -22.78
C GLY A 58 3.96 15.39 -22.48
N LYS A 59 3.58 16.22 -23.45
CA LYS A 59 3.36 17.66 -23.23
C LYS A 59 2.23 17.90 -22.23
N ILE A 60 1.11 17.20 -22.37
CA ILE A 60 -0.03 17.35 -21.44
C ILE A 60 0.35 16.84 -20.06
N HIS A 61 1.00 15.67 -19.98
CA HIS A 61 1.48 15.07 -18.74
C HIS A 61 2.40 16.03 -17.97
N GLY A 62 3.32 16.71 -18.65
CA GLY A 62 4.23 17.68 -18.03
C GLY A 62 3.56 18.89 -17.35
N ARG A 63 2.24 19.07 -17.50
CA ARG A 63 1.44 20.07 -16.76
C ARG A 63 0.95 19.56 -15.40
N PHE A 64 1.10 18.27 -15.13
CA PHE A 64 0.76 17.62 -13.87
C PHE A 64 2.05 17.31 -13.09
N SER A 65 1.92 17.21 -11.76
CA SER A 65 2.98 16.72 -10.90
C SER A 65 2.60 15.33 -10.41
N ASP A 66 3.42 14.34 -10.75
CA ASP A 66 3.26 12.98 -10.25
C ASP A 66 3.71 12.88 -8.80
N VAL A 67 2.82 12.35 -7.95
CA VAL A 67 3.13 11.97 -6.57
C VAL A 67 2.98 10.45 -6.48
N PRO A 68 4.07 9.68 -6.57
CA PRO A 68 3.98 8.23 -6.49
C PRO A 68 3.54 7.81 -5.08
N LEU A 69 2.44 7.06 -5.00
CA LEU A 69 1.97 6.45 -3.76
C LEU A 69 2.73 5.14 -3.50
N ILE A 70 3.97 5.27 -3.01
CA ILE A 70 4.76 4.13 -2.54
C ILE A 70 4.62 4.07 -1.03
N ALA A 71 3.77 3.18 -0.52
CA ALA A 71 3.65 3.06 0.92
C ALA A 71 4.99 2.61 1.55
N GLY A 72 5.53 3.36 2.50
CA GLY A 72 6.69 2.92 3.27
C GLY A 72 6.38 1.65 4.07
N VAL A 73 7.40 0.88 4.48
CA VAL A 73 7.18 -0.21 5.46
C VAL A 73 6.56 0.36 6.75
N ASP A 74 7.00 1.55 7.16
CA ASP A 74 6.55 2.21 8.37
C ASP A 74 5.08 2.67 8.25
N GLU A 75 4.62 3.01 7.05
CA GLU A 75 3.23 3.36 6.76
C GLU A 75 2.32 2.12 6.72
N VAL A 76 2.83 1.00 6.20
CA VAL A 76 2.10 -0.28 6.25
C VAL A 76 1.93 -0.74 7.71
N ILE A 77 2.97 -0.60 8.53
CA ILE A 77 2.88 -0.92 9.96
C ILE A 77 1.88 0.00 10.66
N ASP A 78 1.90 1.31 10.39
CA ASP A 78 0.90 2.23 10.97
C ASP A 78 -0.53 1.89 10.51
N LEU A 79 -0.71 1.51 9.24
CA LEU A 79 -2.00 1.05 8.72
C LEU A 79 -2.47 -0.24 9.44
N LEU A 80 -1.57 -1.22 9.60
CA LEU A 80 -1.87 -2.46 10.31
C LEU A 80 -2.29 -2.20 11.74
N GLY A 81 -1.51 -1.41 12.49
CA GLY A 81 -1.80 -1.08 13.88
C GLY A 81 -3.04 -0.21 14.10
N ARG A 82 -3.61 0.38 13.04
CA ARG A 82 -4.93 1.03 13.08
C ARG A 82 -6.07 0.12 12.66
N ALA A 83 -5.78 -0.86 11.79
CA ALA A 83 -6.77 -1.79 11.27
C ALA A 83 -7.05 -2.95 12.24
N ILE A 84 -6.05 -3.36 13.03
CA ILE A 84 -6.18 -4.42 14.02
C ILE A 84 -6.52 -3.76 15.36
N VAL A 85 -7.69 -4.10 15.91
CA VAL A 85 -8.20 -3.53 17.16
C VAL A 85 -8.37 -4.64 18.18
N THR A 86 -7.81 -4.45 19.37
CA THR A 86 -7.92 -5.37 20.50
C THR A 86 -8.06 -4.58 21.80
N ASP A 87 -8.85 -5.10 22.74
CA ASP A 87 -8.93 -4.62 24.12
C ASP A 87 -8.05 -5.47 25.06
N GLN A 88 -7.38 -6.50 24.53
CA GLN A 88 -6.54 -7.41 25.30
C GLN A 88 -5.14 -6.84 25.52
N GLY A 89 -4.68 -6.91 26.77
CA GLY A 89 -3.30 -6.57 27.12
C GLY A 89 -2.34 -7.68 26.69
N HIS A 90 -1.20 -7.29 26.09
CA HIS A 90 -0.17 -8.18 25.58
C HIS A 90 1.24 -7.72 26.00
N SER A 91 1.43 -7.47 27.30
CA SER A 91 2.70 -6.95 27.84
C SER A 91 3.90 -7.89 27.62
N GLU A 92 3.65 -9.18 27.43
CA GLU A 92 4.63 -10.22 27.14
C GLU A 92 5.32 -10.05 25.78
N THR A 93 4.69 -9.36 24.82
CA THR A 93 5.29 -9.10 23.50
C THR A 93 6.22 -7.89 23.49
N ALA A 94 6.13 -7.01 24.51
CA ALA A 94 6.80 -5.72 24.53
C ALA A 94 8.33 -5.83 24.38
N GLN A 95 8.95 -6.81 25.05
CA GLN A 95 10.41 -7.02 24.96
C GLN A 95 10.83 -7.44 23.55
N SER A 96 10.08 -8.35 22.93
CA SER A 96 10.34 -8.83 21.57
C SER A 96 10.16 -7.71 20.54
N VAL A 97 9.10 -6.91 20.68
CA VAL A 97 8.85 -5.73 19.84
C VAL A 97 10.01 -4.75 19.90
N GLU A 98 10.46 -4.38 21.11
CA GLU A 98 11.55 -3.41 21.28
C GLU A 98 12.87 -3.94 20.70
N ALA A 99 13.19 -5.21 20.94
CA ALA A 99 14.38 -5.85 20.38
C ALA A 99 14.38 -5.84 18.84
N ILE A 100 13.25 -6.17 18.22
CA ILE A 100 13.09 -6.17 16.77
C ILE A 100 13.14 -4.75 16.21
N ALA A 101 12.45 -3.80 16.84
CA ALA A 101 12.45 -2.39 16.45
C ALA A 101 13.86 -1.79 16.48
N LYS A 102 14.63 -2.07 17.55
CA LYS A 102 16.03 -1.65 17.69
C LYS A 102 16.92 -2.25 16.59
N SER A 103 16.76 -3.54 16.31
CA SER A 103 17.48 -4.22 15.23
C SER A 103 17.22 -3.56 13.87
N ILE A 104 15.95 -3.29 13.55
CA ILE A 104 15.56 -2.61 12.29
C ILE A 104 16.15 -1.20 12.23
N ARG A 105 16.02 -0.40 13.29
CA ARG A 105 16.51 0.98 13.34
C ARG A 105 18.02 1.06 13.13
N SER A 106 18.78 0.09 13.65
CA SER A 106 20.23 0.01 13.43
C SER A 106 20.64 -0.11 11.96
N ARG A 107 19.74 -0.63 11.10
CA ARG A 107 19.97 -0.85 9.66
C ARG A 107 19.20 0.13 8.78
N ARG A 108 18.25 0.88 9.35
CA ARG A 108 17.44 1.90 8.67
C ARG A 108 17.46 3.22 9.47
N PRO A 109 18.41 4.13 9.19
CA PRO A 109 18.57 5.38 9.93
C PRO A 109 17.37 6.34 9.83
N GLY A 110 16.44 6.13 8.89
CA GLY A 110 15.22 6.92 8.72
C GLY A 110 13.97 6.37 9.42
N THR A 111 14.09 5.29 10.20
CA THR A 111 12.94 4.70 10.91
C THR A 111 12.44 5.63 12.04
N PRO A 112 11.13 5.90 12.16
CA PRO A 112 10.57 6.77 13.18
C PRO A 112 10.94 6.38 14.63
N ALA A 113 11.01 7.36 15.53
CA ALA A 113 11.35 7.12 16.94
C ALA A 113 10.29 6.27 17.66
N ASP A 114 9.02 6.39 17.26
CA ASP A 114 7.85 5.66 17.77
C ASP A 114 7.64 4.30 17.07
N PHE A 115 8.59 3.82 16.27
CA PHE A 115 8.43 2.59 15.49
C PHE A 115 8.09 1.35 16.31
N ALA A 116 8.68 1.19 17.51
CA ALA A 116 8.34 0.09 18.41
C ALA A 116 6.86 0.15 18.84
N VAL A 117 6.36 1.35 19.16
CA VAL A 117 4.94 1.57 19.53
C VAL A 117 4.02 1.23 18.35
N ARG A 118 4.41 1.56 17.11
CA ARG A 118 3.61 1.20 15.93
C ARG A 118 3.61 -0.31 15.67
N LEU A 119 4.75 -0.97 15.88
CA LEU A 119 4.84 -2.42 15.75
C LEU A 119 4.02 -3.15 16.82
N ASP A 120 4.04 -2.66 18.05
CA ASP A 120 3.28 -3.24 19.16
C ASP A 120 1.77 -3.24 18.88
N LYS A 121 1.27 -2.16 18.26
CA LYS A 121 -0.13 -2.04 17.84
C LYS A 121 -0.56 -3.04 16.76
N CYS A 122 0.38 -3.73 16.10
CA CYS A 122 0.03 -4.74 15.10
C CYS A 122 -0.37 -6.08 15.72
N TRP A 123 -0.35 -6.23 17.05
CA TRP A 123 -0.79 -7.45 17.73
C TRP A 123 -2.20 -7.87 17.27
N PRO A 124 -2.47 -9.17 17.01
CA PRO A 124 -1.64 -10.34 17.31
C PRO A 124 -0.66 -10.76 16.20
N LEU A 125 -0.31 -9.87 15.26
CA LEU A 125 0.79 -10.18 14.33
C LEU A 125 2.11 -10.24 15.11
N HIS A 126 2.92 -11.26 14.81
CA HIS A 126 4.31 -11.24 15.25
C HIS A 126 5.03 -10.03 14.61
N PRO A 127 5.90 -9.28 15.32
CA PRO A 127 6.46 -8.03 14.79
C PRO A 127 7.26 -8.23 13.49
N ILE A 128 7.93 -9.39 13.34
CA ILE A 128 8.57 -9.76 12.06
C ILE A 128 7.54 -9.86 10.93
N THR A 129 6.40 -10.52 11.17
CA THR A 129 5.33 -10.66 10.17
C THR A 129 4.81 -9.29 9.75
N ALA A 130 4.53 -8.40 10.70
CA ALA A 130 4.07 -7.03 10.42
C ALA A 130 5.04 -6.25 9.52
N VAL A 131 6.36 -6.41 9.73
CA VAL A 131 7.41 -5.74 8.94
C VAL A 131 7.49 -6.31 7.51
N VAL A 132 7.42 -7.63 7.35
CA VAL A 132 7.57 -8.28 6.03
C VAL A 132 6.32 -8.20 5.18
N LEU A 133 5.15 -7.96 5.79
CA LEU A 133 3.87 -7.90 5.08
C LEU A 133 3.88 -6.89 3.94
N GLY A 134 4.33 -5.66 4.20
CA GLY A 134 4.35 -4.59 3.20
C GLY A 134 5.24 -4.89 1.97
N PRO A 135 6.50 -5.32 2.15
CA PRO A 135 7.34 -5.76 1.04
C PRO A 135 6.79 -6.99 0.29
N MET A 136 6.19 -7.95 1.00
CA MET A 136 5.70 -9.18 0.39
C MET A 136 4.37 -8.99 -0.35
N SER A 137 3.49 -8.11 0.12
CA SER A 137 2.23 -7.77 -0.55
C SER A 137 2.42 -7.05 -1.90
N ARG A 138 3.63 -6.57 -2.18
CA ARG A 138 3.99 -5.90 -3.44
C ARG A 138 4.53 -6.86 -4.49
N ARG A 139 4.92 -8.07 -4.09
CA ARG A 139 5.41 -9.07 -5.01
C ARG A 139 4.21 -9.85 -5.54
N ARG A 140 4.13 -10.02 -6.86
CA ARG A 140 3.23 -11.00 -7.47
C ARG A 140 3.68 -12.40 -7.05
N PHE A 141 3.14 -12.91 -5.95
CA PHE A 141 3.21 -14.32 -5.62
C PHE A 141 1.99 -15.00 -6.26
N GLY A 142 2.23 -15.76 -7.32
CA GLY A 142 1.17 -16.47 -8.03
C GLY A 142 0.26 -15.58 -8.88
N GLN A 143 -0.97 -16.04 -9.11
CA GLN A 143 -1.96 -15.39 -9.99
C GLN A 143 -2.72 -14.22 -9.33
N ASN A 144 -2.58 -14.02 -8.01
CA ASN A 144 -3.32 -13.00 -7.26
C ASN A 144 -2.39 -11.90 -6.74
N GLU A 145 -2.68 -10.64 -7.06
CA GLU A 145 -2.06 -9.50 -6.39
C GLU A 145 -2.63 -9.42 -4.96
N ARG A 146 -1.87 -9.90 -3.98
CA ARG A 146 -2.29 -9.88 -2.57
C ARG A 146 -1.87 -8.60 -1.88
N SER A 147 -2.81 -7.67 -1.81
CA SER A 147 -2.63 -6.45 -1.01
C SER A 147 -2.65 -6.75 0.50
N VAL A 148 -2.11 -5.82 1.30
CA VAL A 148 -2.25 -5.84 2.77
C VAL A 148 -3.72 -5.91 3.19
N PHE A 149 -4.60 -5.23 2.46
CA PHE A 149 -6.04 -5.29 2.67
C PHE A 149 -6.59 -6.70 2.44
N GLY A 150 -6.15 -7.36 1.36
CA GLY A 150 -6.49 -8.75 1.08
C GLY A 150 -6.11 -9.65 2.24
N PHE A 151 -4.86 -9.58 2.73
CA PHE A 151 -4.41 -10.35 3.89
C PHE A 151 -5.26 -10.11 5.16
N LEU A 152 -5.61 -8.85 5.44
CA LEU A 152 -6.39 -8.50 6.63
C LEU A 152 -7.85 -8.95 6.57
N ALA A 153 -8.47 -8.88 5.39
CA ALA A 153 -9.91 -9.04 5.22
C ALA A 153 -10.34 -10.37 4.59
N SER A 154 -9.42 -11.10 3.92
CA SER A 154 -9.76 -12.36 3.26
C SER A 154 -10.02 -13.46 4.27
N ALA A 155 -11.01 -14.29 3.97
CA ALA A 155 -11.25 -15.56 4.66
C ALA A 155 -10.54 -16.72 3.94
N GLU A 156 -9.30 -16.47 3.50
CA GLU A 156 -8.44 -17.49 2.89
C GLU A 156 -7.96 -18.49 3.95
N PRO A 157 -7.91 -19.81 3.66
CA PRO A 157 -7.39 -20.81 4.59
C PRO A 157 -5.98 -20.48 5.07
N GLY A 158 -5.75 -20.58 6.38
CA GLY A 158 -4.48 -20.22 7.01
C GLY A 158 -4.17 -18.71 7.02
N GLY A 159 -5.11 -17.88 6.56
CA GLY A 159 -5.00 -16.42 6.57
C GLY A 159 -5.25 -15.81 7.95
N PHE A 160 -5.10 -14.49 8.04
CA PHE A 160 -5.18 -13.79 9.31
C PHE A 160 -6.57 -13.89 9.97
N GLN A 161 -7.65 -13.80 9.17
CA GLN A 161 -9.01 -13.97 9.70
C GLN A 161 -9.28 -15.39 10.20
N ASP A 162 -8.69 -16.40 9.55
CA ASP A 162 -8.80 -17.79 9.98
C ASP A 162 -8.09 -18.00 11.33
N PHE A 163 -6.87 -17.45 11.47
CA PHE A 163 -6.14 -17.42 12.72
C PHE A 163 -6.91 -16.75 13.86
N LEU A 164 -7.48 -15.55 13.63
CA LEU A 164 -8.24 -14.83 14.67
C LEU A 164 -9.50 -15.59 15.13
N ARG A 165 -10.08 -16.44 14.28
CA ARG A 165 -11.22 -17.30 14.64
C ARG A 165 -10.79 -18.56 15.38
N ALA A 166 -9.64 -19.12 15.02
CA ALA A 166 -9.12 -20.36 15.59
C ALA A 166 -8.46 -20.14 16.95
N GLU A 167 -7.76 -19.01 17.13
CA GLU A 167 -6.95 -18.72 18.31
C GLU A 167 -7.59 -17.56 19.10
N PRO A 168 -8.24 -17.84 20.24
CA PRO A 168 -8.79 -16.79 21.09
C PRO A 168 -7.69 -15.86 21.59
N ALA A 169 -7.97 -14.57 21.65
CA ALA A 169 -7.03 -13.55 22.09
C ALA A 169 -6.35 -13.83 23.47
N ALA A 170 -7.00 -14.62 24.33
CA ALA A 170 -6.48 -15.03 25.63
C ALA A 170 -5.35 -16.08 25.58
N THR A 171 -5.08 -16.69 24.42
CA THR A 171 -3.95 -17.62 24.25
C THR A 171 -2.62 -16.89 24.06
N HIS A 172 -2.68 -15.58 23.74
CA HIS A 172 -1.51 -14.76 23.38
C HIS A 172 -0.67 -15.35 22.24
N GLU A 173 -1.25 -16.25 21.45
CA GLU A 173 -0.64 -16.77 20.23
C GLU A 173 -0.44 -15.65 19.22
N LEU A 174 0.67 -15.71 18.49
CA LEU A 174 1.02 -14.71 17.49
C LEU A 174 0.90 -15.30 16.10
N PHE A 175 0.43 -14.49 15.16
CA PHE A 175 0.51 -14.83 13.74
C PHE A 175 1.95 -14.63 13.25
N GLY A 176 2.73 -15.70 13.39
CA GLY A 176 4.17 -15.74 13.13
C GLY A 176 4.55 -15.82 11.63
N PRO A 177 5.84 -15.65 11.31
CA PRO A 177 6.34 -15.79 9.95
C PRO A 177 6.12 -17.17 9.33
N ASP A 178 6.07 -18.21 10.17
CA ASP A 178 5.73 -19.59 9.81
C ASP A 178 4.28 -19.70 9.29
N ARG A 179 3.29 -19.20 10.04
CA ARG A 179 1.89 -19.15 9.59
C ARG A 179 1.73 -18.25 8.36
N PHE A 180 2.46 -17.14 8.30
CA PHE A 180 2.46 -16.28 7.12
C PHE A 180 3.05 -16.98 5.88
N TRP A 181 4.11 -17.77 6.05
CA TRP A 181 4.68 -18.58 4.97
C TRP A 181 3.70 -19.64 4.48
N ASP A 182 3.03 -20.34 5.40
CA ASP A 182 2.00 -21.32 5.03
C ASP A 182 0.83 -20.68 4.29
N TYR A 183 0.36 -19.52 4.76
CA TYR A 183 -0.65 -18.71 4.06
C TYR A 183 -0.23 -18.40 2.61
N LEU A 184 1.01 -17.94 2.40
CA LEU A 184 1.56 -17.63 1.07
C LEU A 184 1.74 -18.86 0.18
N ARG A 185 1.87 -20.05 0.76
CA ARG A 185 2.04 -21.31 0.01
C ARG A 185 0.70 -21.94 -0.38
N ILE A 186 -0.28 -21.87 0.51
CA ILE A 186 -1.60 -22.48 0.32
C ILE A 186 -2.42 -21.69 -0.70
N ASN A 187 -2.29 -20.37 -0.67
CA ASN A 187 -3.08 -19.46 -1.48
C ASN A 187 -2.19 -18.88 -2.58
#